data_AF-A0AA46I688-F1
#
_entry.id   AF-A0AA46I688-F1
#
_cell.length_a   1.000
_cell.length_b   1.000
_cell.length_c   1.000
_cell.angle_alpha   90.00
_cell.angle_beta   90.00
_cell.angle_gamma   90.00
#
_symmetry.space_group_name_H-M   'P 1'
#
loop_
_entity.id
_entity.type
_entity.pdbx_description
1 polymer ?
#
loop_
_entity_poly.entity_id
_entity_poly.type
_entity_poly.pdbx_seq_one_letter_code
_entity_poly.pdbx_strand_id
1 'polypeptide(L)'
;MPRLKKKRCCRLLPNEKGFKLMGVKGQGLEKVELSPDEFEVIRLCDYEGKNQIEAAEIMQISRGTIQRIMKSARYKIVDAFLNDKIIIIKNTEEGKK
;
A
#
# COMPACT_ATOMS: atom_id res chain seq x y z
N MET A 1 10.45 -12.13 20.27
CA MET A 1 11.13 -11.24 19.31
C MET A 1 10.23 -11.02 18.09
N PRO A 2 10.06 -9.80 17.57
CA PRO A 2 9.32 -9.59 16.33
C PRO A 2 10.02 -10.32 15.19
N ARG A 3 9.30 -11.17 14.46
CA ARG A 3 9.85 -11.87 13.30
C ARG A 3 10.21 -10.83 12.23
N LEU A 4 11.46 -10.83 11.76
CA LEU A 4 11.89 -10.01 10.62
C LEU A 4 10.92 -10.21 9.45
N LYS A 5 10.44 -9.12 8.87
CA LYS A 5 9.60 -9.18 7.69
C LYS A 5 10.43 -9.79 6.56
N LYS A 6 9.95 -10.86 5.94
CA LYS A 6 10.55 -11.36 4.69
C LYS A 6 10.41 -10.27 3.62
N LYS A 7 11.43 -10.11 2.78
CA LYS A 7 11.34 -9.32 1.55
C LYS A 7 10.21 -9.91 0.69
N ARG A 8 9.31 -9.05 0.21
CA ARG A 8 8.14 -9.43 -0.60
C ARG A 8 8.37 -8.99 -2.03
N CYS A 9 7.86 -9.73 -3.00
CA CYS A 9 7.93 -9.35 -4.41
C CYS A 9 6.90 -8.25 -4.69
N CYS A 10 7.33 -7.00 -4.54
CA CYS A 10 6.52 -5.82 -4.78
C CYS A 10 7.15 -5.00 -5.90
N ARG A 11 6.32 -4.42 -6.76
CA ARG A 11 6.81 -3.54 -7.82
C ARG A 11 7.46 -2.31 -7.17
N LEU A 12 8.69 -1.99 -7.58
CA LEU A 12 9.26 -0.67 -7.34
C LEU A 12 8.56 0.34 -8.23
N LEU A 13 8.17 1.45 -7.63
CA LEU A 13 7.77 2.62 -8.41
C LEU A 13 9.05 3.34 -8.85
N PRO A 14 9.02 4.11 -9.95
CA PRO A 14 10.17 4.91 -10.34
C PRO A 14 10.40 6.09 -9.38
N ASN A 15 9.32 6.68 -8.87
CA ASN A 15 9.34 7.82 -7.95
C ASN A 15 8.26 7.65 -6.87
N GLU A 16 8.42 8.37 -5.75
CA GLU A 16 7.33 8.56 -4.80
C GLU A 16 6.14 9.24 -5.48
N LYS A 17 4.92 8.78 -5.16
CA LYS A 17 3.69 9.34 -5.73
C LYS A 17 2.80 9.86 -4.61
N GLY A 18 2.33 11.10 -4.76
CA GLY A 18 1.39 11.73 -3.85
C GLY A 18 0.08 12.06 -4.56
N PHE A 19 -1.05 11.73 -3.93
CA PHE A 19 -2.39 12.07 -4.39
C PHE A 19 -3.09 12.91 -3.33
N LYS A 20 -3.74 13.97 -3.76
CA LYS A 20 -4.60 14.81 -2.91
C LYS A 20 -5.96 14.99 -3.58
N LEU A 21 -7.01 15.11 -2.79
CA LEU A 21 -8.32 15.46 -3.30
C LEU A 21 -8.31 16.91 -3.84
N MET A 22 -9.09 17.12 -4.91
CA MET A 22 -9.25 18.45 -5.51
C MET A 22 -10.15 19.31 -4.60
N GLY A 23 -9.82 20.60 -4.48
CA GLY A 23 -10.60 21.55 -3.68
C GLY A 23 -10.16 21.71 -2.21
N VAL A 24 -9.30 20.82 -1.70
CA VAL A 24 -8.76 20.92 -0.33
C VAL A 24 -7.45 21.74 -0.33
N LYS A 25 -7.35 22.73 0.56
CA LYS A 25 -6.12 23.52 0.73
C LYS A 25 -5.03 22.62 1.32
N GLY A 26 -3.92 22.46 0.60
CA GLY A 26 -2.90 21.46 0.91
C GLY A 26 -1.97 21.74 2.09
N GLN A 27 -2.08 22.90 2.76
CA GLN A 27 -1.25 23.21 3.93
C GLN A 27 -1.85 22.57 5.18
N GLY A 28 -1.07 21.74 5.87
CA GLY A 28 -1.46 21.12 7.15
C GLY A 28 -2.32 19.87 7.05
N LEU A 29 -2.57 19.33 5.85
CA LEU A 29 -3.32 18.09 5.70
C LEU A 29 -2.55 16.89 6.26
N GLU A 30 -3.28 16.03 6.97
CA GLU A 30 -2.76 14.74 7.38
C GLU A 30 -2.38 13.90 6.17
N LYS A 31 -1.40 13.03 6.37
CA LYS A 31 -0.86 12.15 5.33
C LYS A 31 -1.13 10.71 5.71
N VAL A 32 -1.63 9.94 4.76
CA VAL A 32 -1.75 8.49 4.85
C VAL A 32 -0.72 7.87 3.93
N GLU A 33 0.16 7.07 4.50
CA GLU A 33 1.23 6.41 3.76
C GLU A 33 0.83 4.99 3.38
N LEU A 34 0.81 4.70 2.08
CA LEU A 34 0.72 3.34 1.56
C LEU A 34 2.14 2.79 1.36
N SER A 35 2.37 1.60 1.92
CA SER A 35 3.61 0.86 1.66
C SER A 35 3.62 0.26 0.24
N PRO A 36 4.80 -0.11 -0.29
CA PRO A 36 4.89 -0.84 -1.56
C PRO A 36 4.01 -2.10 -1.58
N ASP A 37 3.96 -2.82 -0.45
CA ASP A 37 3.15 -4.04 -0.33
C ASP A 37 1.65 -3.73 -0.42
N GLU A 38 1.20 -2.67 0.26
CA GLU A 38 -0.20 -2.26 0.25
C GLU A 38 -0.64 -1.84 -1.14
N PHE A 39 0.20 -1.08 -1.84
CA PHE A 39 -0.07 -0.68 -3.22
C PHE A 39 -0.09 -1.88 -4.18
N GLU A 40 0.87 -2.80 -4.06
CA GLU A 40 0.94 -3.97 -4.95
C GLU A 40 -0.27 -4.90 -4.76
N VAL A 41 -0.72 -5.11 -3.52
CA VAL A 41 -1.89 -5.95 -3.24
C VAL A 41 -3.16 -5.37 -3.86
N ILE A 42 -3.38 -4.05 -3.75
CA ILE A 42 -4.51 -3.38 -4.39
C ILE A 42 -4.40 -3.50 -5.91
N ARG A 43 -3.20 -3.28 -6.46
CA ARG A 43 -2.96 -3.41 -7.90
C ARG A 43 -3.32 -4.81 -8.41
N LEU A 44 -2.84 -5.86 -7.76
CA LEU A 44 -3.07 -7.24 -8.18
C LEU A 44 -4.54 -7.65 -8.03
N CYS A 45 -5.16 -7.40 -6.88
CA CYS A 45 -6.50 -7.91 -6.64
C CYS A 45 -7.60 -6.95 -7.10
N ASP A 46 -7.50 -5.67 -6.77
CA ASP A 46 -8.58 -4.70 -7.01
C ASP A 46 -8.52 -4.12 -8.42
N TYR A 47 -7.32 -4.00 -9.02
CA TYR A 47 -7.15 -3.49 -10.39
C TYR A 47 -6.99 -4.58 -11.45
N GLU A 48 -6.13 -5.59 -11.23
CA GLU A 48 -5.95 -6.70 -12.19
C GLU A 48 -6.94 -7.86 -12.00
N GLY A 49 -7.79 -7.82 -10.97
CA GLY A 49 -8.81 -8.82 -10.71
C GLY A 49 -8.30 -10.18 -10.25
N LYS A 50 -7.03 -10.28 -9.80
CA LYS A 50 -6.48 -11.54 -9.29
C LYS A 50 -7.11 -11.93 -7.96
N ASN A 51 -7.27 -13.23 -7.75
CA ASN A 51 -7.71 -13.72 -6.45
C ASN A 51 -6.57 -13.69 -5.41
N GLN A 52 -6.90 -13.86 -4.13
CA GLN A 52 -5.91 -13.76 -3.04
C GLN A 52 -4.83 -14.84 -3.09
N ILE A 53 -5.10 -15.99 -3.72
CA ILE A 53 -4.14 -17.09 -3.85
C ILE A 53 -3.12 -16.73 -4.92
N GLU A 54 -3.58 -16.29 -6.09
CA GLU A 54 -2.72 -15.82 -7.19
C GLU A 54 -1.85 -14.64 -6.76
N ALA A 55 -2.42 -13.66 -6.04
CA ALA A 55 -1.65 -12.53 -5.53
C ALA A 55 -0.61 -12.97 -4.47
N ALA A 56 -0.95 -13.95 -3.62
CA ALA A 56 -0.03 -14.52 -2.64
C ALA A 56 1.18 -15.22 -3.31
N GLU A 57 0.92 -15.95 -4.39
CA GLU A 57 1.95 -16.63 -5.20
C GLU A 57 2.88 -15.60 -5.87
N ILE A 58 2.31 -14.58 -6.52
CA ILE A 58 3.08 -13.51 -7.19
C ILE A 58 3.97 -12.76 -6.19
N MET A 59 3.44 -12.43 -5.01
CA MET A 59 4.17 -11.69 -3.99
C MET A 59 5.06 -12.57 -3.11
N GLN A 60 5.02 -13.90 -3.29
CA GLN A 60 5.74 -14.92 -2.50
C GLN A 60 5.47 -14.83 -0.99
N ILE A 61 4.21 -14.63 -0.61
CA ILE A 61 3.78 -14.55 0.79
C ILE A 61 2.56 -15.43 1.04
N SER A 62 2.22 -15.66 2.31
CA SER A 62 1.01 -16.43 2.65
C SER A 62 -0.27 -15.66 2.31
N ARG A 63 -1.34 -16.39 1.96
CA ARG A 63 -2.70 -15.84 1.77
C ARG A 63 -3.15 -14.98 2.96
N GLY A 64 -2.89 -15.44 4.20
CA GLY A 64 -3.23 -14.67 5.40
C GLY A 64 -2.48 -13.33 5.49
N THR A 65 -1.27 -13.25 4.93
CA THR A 65 -0.53 -11.99 4.85
C THR A 65 -1.14 -11.06 3.81
N ILE A 66 -1.51 -11.57 2.62
CA ILE A 66 -2.26 -10.79 1.62
C ILE A 66 -3.53 -10.20 2.22
N GLN A 67 -4.33 -11.01 2.93
CA GLN A 67 -5.57 -10.53 3.54
C GLN A 67 -5.33 -9.39 4.55
N ARG A 68 -4.27 -9.47 5.36
CA ARG A 68 -3.92 -8.39 6.31
C ARG A 68 -3.46 -7.13 5.60
N ILE A 69 -2.61 -7.26 4.56
CA ILE A 69 -2.14 -6.13 3.76
C ILE A 69 -3.32 -5.47 3.06
N MET A 70 -4.16 -6.26 2.39
CA MET A 70 -5.37 -5.80 1.70
C MET A 70 -6.28 -4.99 2.61
N LYS A 71 -6.58 -5.51 3.80
CA LYS A 71 -7.42 -4.83 4.79
C LYS A 71 -6.83 -3.48 5.20
N SER A 72 -5.52 -3.43 5.47
CA SER A 72 -4.80 -2.20 5.83
C SER A 72 -4.83 -1.19 4.69
N ALA A 73 -4.53 -1.63 3.47
CA ALA A 73 -4.46 -0.79 2.29
C ALA A 73 -5.80 -0.15 1.95
N ARG A 74 -6.89 -0.94 1.95
CA ARG A 74 -8.24 -0.43 1.71
C ARG A 74 -8.70 0.55 2.79
N TYR A 75 -8.41 0.26 4.06
CA TYR A 75 -8.72 1.19 5.16
C TYR A 75 -8.04 2.54 4.93
N LYS A 76 -6.74 2.54 4.62
CA LYS A 76 -5.96 3.77 4.39
C LYS A 76 -6.50 4.62 3.24
N ILE A 77 -6.91 3.99 2.14
CA ILE A 77 -7.50 4.69 1.01
C ILE A 77 -8.84 5.32 1.40
N VAL A 78 -9.71 4.55 2.04
CA VAL A 78 -11.03 5.04 2.47
C VAL A 78 -10.89 6.14 3.54
N ASP A 79 -9.97 5.99 4.49
CA ASP A 79 -9.65 7.02 5.50
C ASP A 79 -9.21 8.32 4.83
N ALA A 80 -8.36 8.24 3.81
CA ALA A 80 -7.92 9.42 3.09
C ALA A 80 -9.05 10.11 2.31
N PHE A 81 -9.99 9.34 1.75
CA PHE A 81 -11.15 9.89 1.06
C PHE A 81 -12.19 10.51 1.99
N LEU A 82 -12.39 9.95 3.18
CA LEU A 82 -13.36 10.46 4.15
C LEU A 82 -12.86 11.68 4.93
N ASN A 83 -11.54 11.74 5.19
CA ASN A 83 -10.93 12.73 6.07
C ASN A 83 -10.01 13.71 5.32
N ASP A 84 -10.18 13.83 4.00
CA ASP A 84 -9.43 14.77 3.14
C ASP A 84 -7.90 14.68 3.26
N LYS A 85 -7.38 13.47 3.49
CA LYS A 85 -5.95 13.25 3.71
C LYS A 85 -5.20 13.07 2.40
N ILE A 86 -3.92 13.42 2.42
CA ILE A 86 -3.02 13.19 1.28
C ILE A 86 -2.57 11.73 1.31
N ILE A 87 -2.76 11.00 0.21
CA ILE A 87 -2.20 9.65 0.05
C ILE A 87 -0.78 9.77 -0.48
N ILE A 88 0.17 9.14 0.19
CA ILE A 88 1.57 9.04 -0.25
C ILE A 88 1.90 7.57 -0.44
N ILE A 89 2.40 7.21 -1.62
CA ILE A 89 2.91 5.87 -1.89
C ILE A 89 4.43 5.92 -1.74
N LYS A 90 4.93 5.24 -0.72
CA LYS A 90 6.37 5.17 -0.45
C LYS A 90 7.07 4.29 -1.48
N ASN A 91 8.23 4.74 -1.92
CA ASN A 91 9.08 3.98 -2.81
C ASN A 91 10.26 3.44 -2.01
N THR A 92 10.18 2.16 -1.63
CA THR A 92 11.13 1.40 -0.80
C THR A 92 10.88 1.49 0.71
N GLU A 93 10.83 0.33 1.39
CA GLU A 93 11.14 0.29 2.83
C GLU A 93 12.60 0.72 2.95
N GLU A 94 12.90 1.89 3.53
CA GLU A 94 14.25 2.26 3.96
C GLU A 94 14.78 1.21 4.96
N GLY A 95 15.27 0.12 4.40
CA GLY A 95 16.02 -0.93 5.07
C GLY A 95 17.46 -0.50 5.13
N LYS A 96 17.74 0.37 6.11
CA LYS A 96 18.90 0.35 7.01
C LYS A 96 20.08 -0.48 6.48
N LYS A 97 21.15 0.23 6.09
CA LYS A 97 22.51 -0.31 6.26
C LYS A 97 22.76 -0.59 7.74
#